data_AF-E4XLI5-F1
#
_entry.id   AF-E4XLI5-F1
#
_cell.length_a   1.000
_cell.length_b   1.000
_cell.length_c   1.000
_cell.angle_alpha   90.00
_cell.angle_beta   90.00
_cell.angle_gamma   90.00
#
_symmetry.space_group_name_H-M   'P 1'
#
loop_
_entity.id
_entity.type
_entity.pdbx_description
1 polymer ?
#
loop_
_entity_poly.entity_id
_entity_poly.type
_entity_poly.pdbx_seq_one_letter_code
_entity_poly.pdbx_strand_id
1 'polypeptide(L)'
;MKIFFLLSVFVRGQYAPTDFPDTTTGDSSDISCWHCDAVNMTECDNIGAMKPCLGENQVCMIEVRKREGELEQICMGCKSRRACLDNKKQNSKGKWKNHQCRPEAWWKRAPSVCRQCCNDSDNCARDFVLINDGVGPLLASEWNEDLII
;
A
#
# COMPACT_ATOMS: atom_id res chain seq x y z
N MET A 1 8.68 16.98 66.30
CA MET A 1 9.54 17.33 65.14
C MET A 1 9.50 16.19 64.13
N LYS A 2 8.80 16.40 62.99
CA LYS A 2 9.14 15.98 61.62
C LYS A 2 7.88 16.04 60.74
N ILE A 3 7.85 17.07 59.92
CA ILE A 3 6.98 17.24 58.75
C ILE A 3 7.53 16.35 57.63
N PHE A 4 6.68 15.62 56.90
CA PHE A 4 6.98 15.21 55.52
C PHE A 4 5.70 15.12 54.66
N PHE A 5 5.61 16.13 53.79
CA PHE A 5 5.12 16.18 52.40
C PHE A 5 4.32 15.00 51.80
N LEU A 6 3.10 15.36 51.37
CA LEU A 6 2.45 15.17 50.06
C LEU A 6 2.99 14.06 49.14
N LEU A 7 2.07 13.23 48.62
CA LEU A 7 1.99 12.88 47.19
C LEU A 7 0.56 12.38 46.86
N SER A 8 -0.06 13.03 45.90
CA SER A 8 -1.38 12.74 45.33
C SER A 8 -1.32 11.55 44.38
N VAL A 9 -2.14 10.53 44.62
CA VAL A 9 -2.28 9.36 43.74
C VAL A 9 -3.50 9.55 42.85
N PHE A 10 -3.26 9.77 41.55
CA PHE A 10 -4.26 9.61 40.50
C PHE A 10 -4.42 8.12 40.21
N VAL A 11 -5.57 7.53 40.52
CA VAL A 11 -5.94 6.20 40.03
C VAL A 11 -6.75 6.36 38.74
N ARG A 12 -6.11 6.02 37.62
CA ARG A 12 -6.77 5.89 36.31
C ARG A 12 -7.75 4.72 36.36
N GLY A 13 -8.98 4.95 35.90
CA GLY A 13 -10.00 3.90 35.78
C GLY A 13 -9.52 2.76 34.89
N GLN A 14 -9.60 1.54 35.42
CA GLN A 14 -9.37 0.31 34.68
C GLN A 14 -10.70 -0.09 34.03
N TYR A 15 -10.80 0.03 32.72
CA TYR A 15 -11.87 -0.65 31.97
C TYR A 15 -11.47 -2.11 31.83
N ALA A 16 -12.32 -2.99 32.35
CA ALA A 16 -12.18 -4.44 32.24
C ALA A 16 -12.20 -4.88 30.75
N PRO A 17 -11.41 -5.89 30.36
CA PRO A 17 -11.57 -6.51 29.06
C PRO A 17 -12.88 -7.29 29.05
N THR A 18 -13.70 -7.08 28.03
CA THR A 18 -14.86 -7.94 27.76
C THR A 18 -14.37 -9.08 26.88
N ASP A 19 -14.44 -10.29 27.41
CA ASP A 19 -14.15 -11.53 26.69
C ASP A 19 -15.19 -11.73 25.58
N PHE A 20 -14.88 -11.27 24.38
CA PHE A 20 -15.58 -11.72 23.18
C PHE A 20 -15.03 -13.11 22.82
N PRO A 21 -15.90 -14.11 22.58
CA PRO A 21 -15.43 -15.40 22.09
C PRO A 21 -14.86 -15.18 20.69
N ASP A 22 -13.53 -15.17 20.61
CA ASP A 22 -12.80 -15.25 19.34
C ASP A 22 -13.12 -16.61 18.73
N THR A 23 -14.03 -16.60 17.77
CA THR A 23 -14.28 -17.75 16.91
C THR A 23 -13.14 -17.77 15.91
N THR A 24 -12.02 -18.36 16.32
CA THR A 24 -10.91 -18.71 15.45
C THR A 24 -11.36 -19.84 14.52
N THR A 25 -12.00 -19.48 13.42
CA THR A 25 -12.09 -20.31 12.22
C THR A 25 -11.19 -19.69 11.18
N GLY A 26 -10.06 -20.37 10.93
CA GLY A 26 -9.01 -19.93 10.04
C GLY A 26 -9.51 -19.62 8.63
N ASP A 27 -9.29 -18.37 8.24
CA ASP A 27 -9.02 -17.96 6.87
C ASP A 27 -8.21 -16.64 6.95
N SER A 28 -7.06 -16.68 7.65
CA SER A 28 -6.03 -15.70 7.35
C SER A 28 -5.54 -16.09 5.96
N SER A 29 -5.89 -15.31 4.95
CA SER A 29 -5.22 -15.43 3.67
C SER A 29 -3.77 -15.03 3.91
N ASP A 30 -2.93 -16.02 4.20
CA ASP A 30 -1.49 -15.90 4.39
C ASP A 30 -0.87 -15.61 3.01
N ILE A 31 -1.20 -14.45 2.44
CA ILE A 31 -0.67 -14.02 1.16
C ILE A 31 0.78 -13.61 1.34
N SER A 32 1.57 -13.85 0.31
CA SER A 32 2.88 -13.25 0.15
C SER A 32 2.84 -12.24 -0.97
N CYS A 33 3.56 -11.13 -0.82
CA CYS A 33 3.64 -10.10 -1.85
C CYS A 33 5.06 -9.93 -2.34
N TRP A 34 5.20 -9.49 -3.59
CA TRP A 34 6.46 -8.98 -4.10
C TRP A 34 6.80 -7.65 -3.41
N HIS A 35 7.95 -7.59 -2.74
CA HIS A 35 8.46 -6.37 -2.12
C HIS A 35 9.66 -5.85 -2.89
N CYS A 36 9.60 -4.58 -3.29
CA CYS A 36 10.74 -3.85 -3.83
C CYS A 36 10.59 -2.34 -3.54
N ASP A 37 11.71 -1.62 -3.56
CA ASP A 37 11.76 -0.16 -3.61
C ASP A 37 12.94 0.19 -4.54
N ALA A 38 12.63 0.62 -5.75
CA ALA A 38 13.59 0.70 -6.86
C ALA A 38 13.29 1.89 -7.77
N VAL A 39 14.27 2.31 -8.57
CA VAL A 39 14.08 3.45 -9.50
C VAL A 39 13.34 3.06 -10.78
N ASN A 40 13.29 1.77 -11.11
CA ASN A 40 12.53 1.26 -12.24
C ASN A 40 12.08 -0.20 -12.02
N MET A 41 11.25 -0.72 -12.93
CA MET A 41 10.71 -2.08 -12.82
C MET A 41 11.76 -3.17 -13.00
N THR A 42 12.77 -2.95 -13.86
CA THR A 42 13.86 -3.91 -14.06
C THR A 42 14.67 -4.10 -12.79
N GLU A 43 15.01 -3.00 -12.10
CA GLU A 43 15.67 -3.07 -10.80
C GLU A 43 14.75 -3.72 -9.77
N CYS A 44 13.45 -3.39 -9.75
CA CYS A 44 12.49 -4.03 -8.86
C CYS A 44 12.38 -5.56 -9.03
N ASP A 45 12.45 -6.08 -10.26
CA ASP A 45 12.50 -7.54 -10.50
C ASP A 45 13.84 -8.14 -10.04
N ASN A 46 14.95 -7.42 -10.24
CA ASN A 46 16.28 -7.88 -9.83
C ASN A 46 16.48 -7.92 -8.31
N ILE A 47 16.00 -6.91 -7.58
CA ILE A 47 16.24 -6.78 -6.13
C ILE A 47 15.07 -7.24 -5.28
N GLY A 48 13.91 -7.43 -5.89
CA GLY A 48 12.68 -7.73 -5.18
C GLY A 48 12.67 -9.14 -4.59
N ALA A 49 11.79 -9.34 -3.61
CA ALA A 49 11.61 -10.64 -2.99
C ALA A 49 10.16 -10.83 -2.53
N MET A 50 9.70 -12.08 -2.58
CA MET A 50 8.45 -12.49 -1.95
C MET A 50 8.60 -12.41 -0.43
N LYS A 51 7.67 -11.71 0.22
CA LYS A 51 7.60 -11.64 1.69
C LYS A 51 6.19 -11.97 2.17
N PRO A 52 6.06 -12.78 3.24
CA PRO A 52 4.76 -13.06 3.82
C PRO A 52 4.17 -11.79 4.42
N CYS A 53 2.87 -11.59 4.22
CA CYS A 53 2.15 -10.50 4.84
C CYS A 53 1.69 -10.90 6.25
N LEU A 54 1.86 -9.99 7.22
CA LEU A 54 1.50 -10.25 8.60
C LEU A 54 0.14 -9.63 8.95
N GLY A 55 -0.70 -10.41 9.63
CA GLY A 55 -2.02 -9.99 10.08
C GLY A 55 -3.11 -10.14 9.01
N GLU A 56 -4.33 -9.85 9.42
CA GLU A 56 -5.52 -10.07 8.58
C GLU A 56 -5.69 -9.00 7.49
N ASN A 57 -6.41 -9.37 6.43
CA ASN A 57 -6.85 -8.47 5.36
C ASN A 57 -5.70 -7.75 4.63
N GLN A 58 -4.61 -8.46 4.35
CA GLN A 58 -3.49 -7.91 3.58
C GLN A 58 -3.80 -7.99 2.09
N VAL A 59 -3.27 -7.04 1.33
CA VAL A 59 -3.23 -7.02 -0.13
C VAL A 59 -1.84 -6.57 -0.56
N CYS A 60 -1.44 -6.90 -1.79
CA CYS A 60 -0.23 -6.37 -2.38
C CYS A 60 -0.48 -4.96 -2.91
N MET A 61 0.31 -4.01 -2.40
CA MET A 61 0.30 -2.62 -2.83
C MET A 61 1.37 -2.40 -3.90
N ILE A 62 1.01 -1.58 -4.89
CA ILE A 62 1.90 -1.10 -5.94
C ILE A 62 1.77 0.42 -5.96
N GLU A 63 2.89 1.14 -5.81
CA GLU A 63 2.96 2.59 -6.01
C GLU A 63 4.03 2.91 -7.05
N VAL A 64 3.63 3.60 -8.13
CA VAL A 64 4.52 4.03 -9.20
C VAL A 64 4.54 5.56 -9.26
N ARG A 65 5.74 6.13 -9.29
CA ARG A 65 5.97 7.57 -9.41
C ARG A 65 6.66 7.88 -10.72
N LYS A 66 6.08 8.83 -11.47
CA LYS A 66 6.68 9.36 -12.68
C LYS A 66 6.90 10.86 -12.57
N ARG A 67 7.97 11.37 -13.18
CA ARG A 67 8.18 12.79 -13.47
C ARG A 67 8.55 12.98 -14.91
N GLU A 68 7.95 13.98 -15.52
CA GLU A 68 8.16 14.26 -16.96
C GLU A 68 7.88 13.05 -17.86
N GLY A 69 7.07 12.09 -17.39
CA GLY A 69 6.78 10.83 -18.10
C GLY A 69 7.70 9.67 -17.76
N GLU A 70 8.83 9.93 -17.12
CA GLU A 70 9.83 8.92 -16.78
C GLU A 70 9.55 8.30 -15.41
N LEU A 71 9.76 6.98 -15.28
CA LEU A 71 9.66 6.26 -14.02
C LEU A 71 10.82 6.66 -13.12
N GLU A 72 10.50 7.17 -11.93
CA GLU A 72 11.50 7.54 -10.91
C GLU A 72 11.50 6.60 -9.71
N GLN A 73 10.36 5.97 -9.43
CA GLN A 73 10.22 5.08 -8.29
C GLN A 73 9.08 4.07 -8.50
N ILE A 74 9.34 2.84 -8.09
CA ILE A 74 8.34 1.82 -7.81
C ILE A 74 8.53 1.31 -6.38
N CYS A 75 7.45 1.31 -5.59
CA CYS A 75 7.42 0.80 -4.22
C CYS A 75 6.31 -0.23 -4.08
N MET A 76 6.64 -1.42 -3.59
CA MET A 76 5.75 -2.57 -3.54
C MET A 76 5.83 -3.31 -2.21
N GLY A 77 4.73 -3.95 -1.83
CA GLY A 77 4.69 -4.86 -0.69
C GLY A 77 3.32 -4.99 -0.03
N CYS A 78 3.30 -5.62 1.13
CA CYS A 78 2.09 -5.82 1.93
C CYS A 78 1.49 -4.50 2.43
N LYS A 79 0.17 -4.37 2.35
CA LYS A 79 -0.60 -3.28 2.97
C LYS A 79 -1.99 -3.79 3.35
N SER A 80 -2.56 -3.24 4.42
CA SER A 80 -3.95 -3.56 4.75
C SER A 80 -4.89 -3.15 3.60
N ARG A 81 -5.90 -3.97 3.32
CA ARG A 81 -6.89 -3.76 2.26
C ARG A 81 -7.45 -2.35 2.27
N ARG A 82 -7.86 -1.87 3.45
CA ARG A 82 -8.38 -0.52 3.64
C ARG A 82 -7.36 0.56 3.24
N ALA A 83 -6.13 0.47 3.76
CA ALA A 83 -5.11 1.47 3.48
C ALA A 83 -4.72 1.47 2.00
N CYS A 84 -4.69 0.31 1.35
CA CYS A 84 -4.43 0.22 -0.08
C CYS A 84 -5.55 0.86 -0.90
N LEU A 85 -6.81 0.55 -0.60
CA LEU A 85 -7.97 1.14 -1.28
C LEU A 85 -8.06 2.66 -1.08
N ASP A 86 -7.81 3.15 0.13
CA ASP A 86 -7.77 4.60 0.43
C ASP A 86 -6.66 5.32 -0.36
N ASN A 87 -5.53 4.64 -0.54
CA ASN A 87 -4.42 5.08 -1.38
C ASN A 87 -4.79 5.09 -2.87
N LYS A 88 -5.37 4.00 -3.40
CA LYS A 88 -5.85 3.89 -4.79
C LYS A 88 -6.90 4.96 -5.10
N LYS A 89 -7.79 5.27 -4.15
CA LYS A 89 -8.77 6.37 -4.29
C LYS A 89 -8.11 7.73 -4.50
N GLN A 90 -6.87 7.95 -4.07
CA GLN A 90 -6.16 9.20 -4.34
C GLN A 90 -5.81 9.37 -5.82
N ASN A 91 -5.77 8.30 -6.62
CA ASN A 91 -5.49 8.37 -8.06
C ASN A 91 -6.43 9.36 -8.74
N SER A 92 -7.73 9.28 -8.44
CA SER A 92 -8.80 10.04 -9.08
C SER A 92 -9.56 10.98 -8.11
N LYS A 93 -8.99 11.29 -6.95
CA LYS A 93 -9.66 12.14 -5.95
C LYS A 93 -9.78 13.60 -6.42
N GLY A 94 -11.01 14.12 -6.38
CA GLY A 94 -11.32 15.52 -6.68
C GLY A 94 -11.47 15.81 -8.17
N LYS A 95 -11.30 17.07 -8.57
CA LYS A 95 -11.37 17.49 -9.98
C LYS A 95 -10.25 16.81 -10.77
N TRP A 96 -10.46 16.58 -12.07
CA TRP A 96 -9.46 15.94 -12.95
C TRP A 96 -8.06 16.58 -12.85
N LYS A 97 -7.98 17.91 -12.70
CA LYS A 97 -6.72 18.67 -12.49
C LYS A 97 -6.03 18.47 -11.13
N ASN A 98 -6.67 17.77 -10.19
CA ASN A 98 -6.14 17.41 -8.87
C ASN A 98 -5.84 15.91 -8.71
N HIS A 99 -6.27 15.06 -9.66
CA HIS A 99 -5.88 13.63 -9.73
C HIS A 99 -4.37 13.45 -9.58
N GLN A 100 -3.95 12.48 -8.78
CA GLN A 100 -2.53 12.20 -8.57
C GLN A 100 -1.96 11.28 -9.63
N CYS A 101 -2.77 10.36 -10.16
CA CYS A 101 -2.34 9.42 -11.17
C CYS A 101 -2.55 10.04 -12.56
N ARG A 102 -1.44 10.38 -13.22
CA ARG A 102 -1.39 11.00 -14.55
C ARG A 102 -0.16 10.51 -15.32
N PRO A 103 -0.05 9.20 -15.60
CA PRO A 103 1.13 8.65 -16.27
C PRO A 103 1.34 9.28 -17.66
N GLU A 104 0.25 9.71 -18.30
CA GLU A 104 0.24 10.41 -19.58
C GLU A 104 0.70 11.88 -19.52
N ALA A 105 0.74 12.56 -18.36
CA ALA A 105 0.96 14.02 -18.31
C ALA A 105 2.43 14.47 -18.50
N TRP A 106 3.22 13.72 -19.27
CA TRP A 106 4.64 13.96 -19.52
C TRP A 106 4.91 15.36 -20.12
N TRP A 107 4.06 15.80 -21.06
CA TRP A 107 4.18 17.12 -21.71
C TRP A 107 3.98 18.30 -20.74
N LYS A 108 3.40 18.07 -19.56
CA LYS A 108 3.22 19.10 -18.52
C LYS A 108 4.35 19.10 -17.49
N ARG A 109 5.34 18.20 -17.62
CA ARG A 109 6.39 17.96 -16.61
C ARG A 109 5.82 17.79 -15.20
N ALA A 110 4.60 17.27 -15.12
CA ALA A 110 3.89 17.17 -13.86
C ALA A 110 4.27 15.86 -13.16
N PRO A 111 4.37 15.85 -11.82
CA PRO A 111 4.51 14.60 -11.08
C PRO A 111 3.24 13.76 -11.21
N SER A 112 3.42 12.45 -11.32
CA SER A 112 2.36 11.45 -11.31
C SER A 112 2.64 10.43 -10.23
N VAL A 113 1.63 10.12 -9.41
CA VAL A 113 1.67 9.02 -8.45
C VAL A 113 0.44 8.15 -8.65
N CYS A 114 0.67 6.92 -9.06
CA CYS A 114 -0.36 5.95 -9.37
C CYS A 114 -0.26 4.75 -8.42
N ARG A 115 -1.41 4.27 -7.95
CA ARG A 115 -1.48 3.23 -6.92
C ARG A 115 -2.45 2.13 -7.31
N GLN A 116 -2.05 0.88 -7.13
CA GLN A 116 -2.87 -0.30 -7.39
C GLN A 116 -2.81 -1.27 -6.19
N CYS A 117 -3.84 -2.10 -6.07
CA CYS A 117 -3.99 -3.13 -5.06
C CYS A 117 -4.39 -4.44 -5.74
N CYS A 118 -3.79 -5.56 -5.33
CA CYS A 118 -4.18 -6.90 -5.81
C CYS A 118 -4.05 -7.96 -4.70
N ASN A 119 -4.82 -9.04 -4.81
CA ASN A 119 -4.74 -10.23 -3.94
C ASN A 119 -5.24 -11.50 -4.66
N ASP A 120 -5.39 -11.48 -5.98
CA ASP A 120 -5.86 -12.62 -6.79
C ASP A 120 -4.86 -13.78 -6.80
N SER A 121 -3.58 -13.49 -6.59
CA SER A 121 -2.53 -14.46 -6.29
C SER A 121 -1.36 -13.80 -5.56
N ASP A 122 -0.48 -14.61 -4.98
CA ASP A 122 0.80 -14.12 -4.43
C ASP A 122 1.66 -13.40 -5.48
N ASN A 123 1.53 -13.77 -6.75
CA ASN A 123 2.33 -13.21 -7.83
C ASN A 123 1.75 -11.95 -8.47
N CYS A 124 0.53 -11.52 -8.10
CA CYS A 124 -0.16 -10.42 -8.77
C CYS A 124 0.67 -9.13 -8.88
N ALA A 125 1.42 -8.83 -7.82
CA ALA A 125 2.34 -7.69 -7.78
C ALA A 125 3.58 -7.92 -8.64
N ARG A 126 4.14 -9.13 -8.65
CA ARG A 126 5.30 -9.45 -9.49
C ARG A 126 4.93 -9.43 -10.98
N ASP A 127 3.76 -9.95 -11.34
CA ASP A 127 3.27 -9.97 -12.72
C ASP A 127 3.11 -8.55 -13.27
N PHE A 128 2.69 -7.60 -12.43
CA PHE A 128 2.68 -6.18 -12.77
C PHE A 128 4.07 -5.67 -13.20
N VAL A 129 5.15 -6.09 -12.55
CA VAL A 129 6.52 -5.70 -12.91
C VAL A 129 6.90 -6.31 -14.27
N LEU A 130 6.61 -7.60 -14.47
CA LEU A 130 7.01 -8.34 -15.66
C LEU A 130 6.28 -7.89 -16.93
N ILE A 131 5.00 -7.53 -16.83
CA ILE A 131 4.17 -7.15 -18.00
C ILE A 131 4.44 -5.72 -18.47
N ASN A 132 4.98 -4.85 -17.62
CA ASN A 132 5.09 -3.41 -17.89
C ASN A 132 6.48 -2.93 -18.36
N ASP A 133 7.31 -3.83 -18.90
CA ASP A 133 8.53 -3.57 -19.70
C ASP A 133 9.43 -2.44 -19.18
N GLY A 134 9.70 -2.40 -17.88
CA GLY A 134 10.64 -1.45 -17.29
C GLY A 134 10.06 -0.08 -16.89
N VAL A 135 8.94 0.37 -17.48
CA VAL A 135 8.46 1.77 -17.41
C VAL A 135 7.10 1.96 -16.74
N GLY A 136 6.33 0.89 -16.53
CA GLY A 136 5.00 0.97 -15.91
C GLY A 136 3.89 1.46 -16.85
N PRO A 137 2.61 1.28 -16.45
CA PRO A 137 1.47 1.64 -17.29
C PRO A 137 1.50 3.11 -17.73
N LEU A 138 1.02 3.36 -18.95
CA LEU A 138 1.10 4.66 -19.61
C LEU A 138 -0.21 5.43 -19.57
N LEU A 139 -1.34 4.75 -19.35
CA LEU A 139 -2.67 5.31 -19.34
C LEU A 139 -3.26 5.30 -17.94
N ALA A 140 -3.95 6.39 -17.55
CA ALA A 140 -4.63 6.43 -16.27
C ALA A 140 -5.72 5.36 -16.11
N SER A 141 -6.28 4.85 -17.22
CA SER A 141 -7.31 3.80 -17.22
C SER A 141 -6.82 2.46 -16.70
N GLU A 142 -5.55 2.11 -16.94
CA GLU A 142 -4.92 0.87 -16.47
C GLU A 142 -4.85 0.80 -14.93
N TRP A 143 -4.94 1.96 -14.27
CA TRP A 143 -4.93 2.08 -12.80
C TRP A 143 -6.33 1.98 -12.15
N ASN A 144 -7.38 1.77 -12.95
CA ASN A 144 -8.75 1.63 -12.47
C ASN A 144 -9.20 0.17 -12.32
N GLU A 145 -8.41 -0.79 -12.79
CA GLU A 145 -8.73 -2.22 -12.73
C GLU A 145 -8.92 -2.68 -11.29
N ASP A 146 -9.97 -3.46 -11.02
CA ASP A 146 -10.19 -4.08 -9.72
C ASP A 146 -9.53 -5.46 -9.69
N LEU A 147 -8.35 -5.53 -9.07
CA LEU A 147 -7.54 -6.75 -8.95
C LEU A 147 -7.67 -7.36 -7.54
N ILE A 148 -8.60 -6.85 -6.73
CA ILE A 148 -8.93 -7.44 -5.44
C ILE A 148 -10.13 -8.38 -5.62
N ILE A 149 -9.97 -9.64 -5.22
CA ILE A 149 -11.02 -10.66 -5.11
C ILE A 149 -11.55 -10.70 -3.68
#